data_AF-A0AAX4IBS0-F1
#
_entry.id   AF-A0AAX4IBS0-F1
#
_cell.length_a   1.000
_cell.length_b   1.000
_cell.length_c   1.000
_cell.angle_alpha   90.00
_cell.angle_beta   90.00
_cell.angle_gamma   90.00
#
_symmetry.space_group_name_H-M   'P 1'
#
loop_
_entity.id
_entity.type
_entity.pdbx_description
1 polymer ?
#
loop_
_entity_poly.entity_id
_entity_poly.type
_entity_poly.pdbx_seq_one_letter_code
_entity_poly.pdbx_strand_id
1 'polypeptide(L)'
;MTYFTMENRLPTSSLTVMYDSVFYNEDSKKFQAWVSSAINPCVISELEAFVAQQLNDSGPATLVERAEGSYNMMFRFRAFNGNDVALRIPKPGHTPLVLASEKVANEVAWMRYLKENTSIPIPHLYSASSQMSKNLSQFGLPFMLMDFVEGHNLRDFLTKLPAPEQLASFYLQLNRLHFKEIGSVAQDPVSGQWKVTQHPLTMDMHQLLLGVPDYLTGGWPSKPLRRAGDYFDFIADQQRIQLWELRNLNVSQDRASTYDAEQTAKLARHRFKARVGFKQLVALFCKPGDDFGPFFPFNPDLDPRNMVINPDNGQITGVFDLEFTNAMPAQFACDPPLWLHRVLPGQCL
;
A
#
# COMPACT_ATOMS: atom_id res chain seq x y z
N MET A 1 7.59 13.07 -45.49
CA MET A 1 8.01 13.24 -44.09
C MET A 1 7.23 14.41 -43.51
N THR A 2 6.09 14.10 -42.89
CA THR A 2 5.27 15.10 -42.19
C THR A 2 5.96 15.39 -40.87
N TYR A 3 6.55 16.58 -40.75
CA TYR A 3 7.06 17.09 -39.49
C TYR A 3 5.89 17.18 -38.51
N PHE A 4 5.82 16.28 -37.53
CA PHE A 4 5.02 16.49 -36.34
C PHE A 4 5.63 17.68 -35.59
N THR A 5 5.09 18.86 -35.80
CA THR A 5 5.38 20.02 -34.96
C THR A 5 5.02 19.64 -33.52
N MET A 6 5.98 19.75 -32.61
CA MET A 6 5.76 19.61 -31.16
C MET A 6 4.98 20.84 -30.63
N GLU A 7 3.80 21.12 -31.16
CA GLU A 7 2.93 22.14 -30.61
C GLU A 7 2.28 21.65 -29.31
N ASN A 8 2.57 22.33 -28.21
CA ASN A 8 1.80 22.34 -26.96
C ASN A 8 1.39 20.96 -26.43
N ARG A 9 2.35 20.04 -26.26
CA ARG A 9 2.12 18.86 -25.43
C ARG A 9 1.96 19.31 -23.99
N LEU A 10 0.76 19.15 -23.43
CA LEU A 10 0.57 19.25 -21.99
C LEU A 10 1.53 18.27 -21.32
N PRO A 11 2.26 18.68 -20.26
CA PRO A 11 3.06 17.72 -19.51
C PRO A 11 2.10 16.67 -18.95
N THR A 12 2.49 15.40 -18.98
CA THR A 12 1.63 14.30 -18.53
C THR A 12 1.20 14.48 -17.08
N SER A 13 2.01 15.12 -16.24
CA SER A 13 1.65 15.52 -14.87
C SER A 13 0.37 16.38 -14.79
N SER A 14 0.07 17.17 -15.84
CA SER A 14 -1.23 17.88 -15.93
C SER A 14 -2.39 16.92 -16.18
N LEU A 15 -2.14 15.79 -16.85
CA LEU A 15 -3.12 14.75 -17.10
C LEU A 15 -3.38 13.89 -15.87
N THR A 16 -2.58 13.99 -14.81
CA THR A 16 -2.88 13.38 -13.52
C THR A 16 -4.17 13.98 -12.98
N VAL A 17 -5.08 13.10 -12.58
CA VAL A 17 -6.32 13.46 -11.93
C VAL A 17 -6.06 13.40 -10.44
N MET A 18 -6.08 14.55 -9.77
CA MET A 18 -5.86 14.62 -8.33
C MET A 18 -7.11 14.11 -7.59
N TYR A 19 -6.90 13.57 -6.39
CA TYR A 19 -7.98 13.27 -5.46
C TYR A 19 -8.66 14.54 -4.96
N ASP A 20 -9.91 14.42 -4.52
CA ASP A 20 -10.64 15.57 -4.00
C ASP A 20 -10.07 16.02 -2.65
N SER A 21 -9.34 17.14 -2.68
CA SER A 21 -8.69 17.69 -1.49
C SER A 21 -9.67 18.10 -0.39
N VAL A 22 -10.94 18.37 -0.70
CA VAL A 22 -11.94 18.71 0.31
C VAL A 22 -12.23 17.47 1.15
N PHE A 23 -12.52 16.34 0.51
CA PHE A 23 -12.79 15.07 1.18
C PHE A 23 -11.58 14.61 1.99
N TYR A 24 -10.39 14.68 1.40
CA TYR A 24 -9.16 14.31 2.09
C TYR A 24 -8.91 15.16 3.34
N ASN A 25 -9.19 16.47 3.28
CA ASN A 25 -9.08 17.38 4.42
C ASN A 25 -10.15 17.12 5.49
N GLU A 26 -11.38 16.77 5.09
CA GLU A 26 -12.44 16.39 6.02
C GLU A 26 -12.08 15.14 6.79
N ASP A 27 -11.57 14.11 6.11
CA ASP A 27 -11.16 12.87 6.78
C ASP A 27 -9.92 13.09 7.66
N SER A 28 -9.01 13.98 7.26
CA SER A 28 -7.91 14.43 8.12
C SER A 28 -8.42 15.12 9.39
N LYS A 29 -9.45 15.97 9.29
CA LYS A 29 -10.07 16.61 10.47
C LYS A 29 -10.77 15.60 11.38
N LYS A 30 -11.51 14.64 10.80
CA LYS A 30 -12.15 13.54 11.56
C LYS A 30 -11.09 12.72 12.29
N PHE A 31 -9.98 12.42 11.64
CA PHE A 31 -8.86 11.72 12.25
C PHE A 31 -8.27 12.49 13.44
N GLN A 32 -7.98 13.79 13.28
CA GLN A 32 -7.45 14.61 14.38
C GLN A 32 -8.42 14.68 15.57
N ALA A 33 -9.72 14.85 15.31
CA ALA A 33 -10.74 14.83 16.36
C ALA A 33 -10.82 13.45 17.06
N TRP A 34 -10.69 12.35 16.30
CA TRP A 34 -10.61 11.01 16.86
C TRP A 34 -9.35 10.85 17.73
N VAL A 35 -8.17 11.26 17.27
CA VAL A 35 -6.93 11.19 18.05
C VAL A 35 -7.05 11.96 19.36
N SER A 36 -7.54 13.20 19.31
CA SER A 36 -7.67 14.06 20.51
C SER A 36 -8.65 13.52 21.55
N SER A 37 -9.64 12.73 21.12
CA SER A 37 -10.66 12.18 22.03
C SER A 37 -10.34 10.75 22.48
N ALA A 38 -9.85 9.90 21.57
CA ALA A 38 -9.63 8.48 21.78
C ALA A 38 -8.28 8.16 22.45
N ILE A 39 -7.25 8.99 22.27
CA ILE A 39 -5.93 8.74 22.84
C ILE A 39 -5.76 9.60 24.09
N ASN A 40 -5.99 8.99 25.25
CA ASN A 40 -5.86 9.61 26.56
C ASN A 40 -5.16 8.63 27.53
N PRO A 41 -4.78 9.07 28.75
CA PRO A 41 -4.03 8.22 29.69
C PRO A 41 -4.73 6.90 30.03
N CYS A 42 -6.07 6.87 30.11
CA CYS A 42 -6.83 5.65 30.39
C CYS A 42 -6.65 4.62 29.28
N VAL A 43 -6.81 5.05 28.02
CA VAL A 43 -6.64 4.18 26.85
C VAL A 43 -5.20 3.73 26.69
N ILE A 44 -4.21 4.56 27.02
CA ILE A 44 -2.80 4.15 27.01
C ILE A 44 -2.56 3.02 28.01
N SER A 45 -3.01 3.15 29.27
CA SER A 45 -2.87 2.09 30.28
C SER A 45 -3.57 0.80 29.86
N GLU A 46 -4.73 0.93 29.19
CA GLU A 46 -5.45 -0.21 28.65
C GLU A 46 -4.72 -0.90 27.49
N LEU A 47 -4.06 -0.13 26.62
CA LEU A 47 -3.23 -0.68 25.54
C LEU A 47 -1.97 -1.36 26.10
N GLU A 48 -1.36 -0.80 27.14
CA GLU A 48 -0.24 -1.42 27.86
C GLU A 48 -0.64 -2.80 28.42
N ALA A 49 -1.79 -2.87 29.11
CA ALA A 49 -2.33 -4.12 29.62
C ALA A 49 -2.65 -5.11 28.49
N PHE A 50 -3.25 -4.63 27.40
CA PHE A 50 -3.54 -5.43 26.23
C PHE A 50 -2.26 -6.02 25.60
N VAL A 51 -1.24 -5.20 25.36
CA VAL A 51 0.04 -5.65 24.78
C VAL A 51 0.71 -6.67 25.69
N ALA A 52 0.76 -6.41 27.01
CA ALA A 52 1.31 -7.36 27.96
C ALA A 52 0.59 -8.72 27.89
N GLN A 53 -0.75 -8.72 27.80
CA GLN A 53 -1.54 -9.95 27.63
C GLN A 53 -1.20 -10.69 26.33
N GLN A 54 -1.02 -9.98 25.22
CA GLN A 54 -0.74 -10.58 23.91
C GLN A 54 0.66 -11.19 23.80
N LEU A 55 1.65 -10.65 24.53
CA LEU A 55 3.02 -11.16 24.50
C LEU A 55 3.19 -12.49 25.23
N ASN A 56 2.19 -12.93 26.01
CA ASN A 56 2.27 -14.10 26.90
C ASN A 56 3.48 -14.08 27.87
N ASP A 57 4.17 -12.95 27.98
CA ASP A 57 5.24 -12.70 28.93
C ASP A 57 4.61 -12.16 30.21
N SER A 58 4.98 -12.72 31.36
CA SER A 58 4.36 -12.45 32.67
C SER A 58 4.62 -11.04 33.25
N GLY A 59 5.05 -10.06 32.44
CA GLY A 59 5.47 -8.74 32.90
C GLY A 59 4.81 -7.58 32.16
N PRO A 60 4.87 -6.36 32.72
CA PRO A 60 4.23 -5.18 32.15
C PRO A 60 4.85 -4.78 30.80
N ALA A 61 4.04 -4.16 29.96
CA ALA A 61 4.47 -3.42 28.78
C ALA A 61 4.27 -1.92 29.05
N THR A 62 5.19 -1.06 28.59
CA THR A 62 5.09 0.40 28.79
C THR A 62 5.20 1.13 27.47
N LEU A 63 4.32 2.10 27.21
CA LEU A 63 4.37 2.90 25.98
C LEU A 63 5.68 3.71 25.94
N VAL A 64 6.42 3.58 24.84
CA VAL A 64 7.65 4.33 24.56
C VAL A 64 7.33 5.54 23.69
N GLU A 65 6.68 5.30 22.55
CA GLU A 65 6.35 6.37 21.60
C GLU A 65 5.15 6.01 20.73
N ARG A 66 4.58 7.05 20.12
CA ARG A 66 3.55 6.93 19.09
C ARG A 66 4.12 7.50 17.79
N ALA A 67 3.97 6.75 16.70
CA ALA A 67 4.29 7.19 15.36
C ALA A 67 3.07 7.06 14.43
N GLU A 68 3.04 7.89 13.39
CA GLU A 68 1.96 7.91 12.41
C GLU A 68 2.56 7.78 11.01
N GLY A 69 2.10 6.78 10.26
CA GLY A 69 2.36 6.64 8.83
C GLY A 69 1.21 7.21 7.99
N SER A 70 1.27 6.94 6.68
CA SER A 70 0.24 7.37 5.72
C SER A 70 -1.13 6.76 6.05
N TYR A 71 -1.17 5.44 6.26
CA TYR A 71 -2.42 4.69 6.46
C TYR A 71 -2.51 3.94 7.79
N ASN A 72 -1.43 3.89 8.57
CA ASN A 72 -1.40 3.15 9.82
C ASN A 72 -0.85 4.03 10.95
N MET A 73 -1.34 3.81 12.16
CA MET A 73 -0.73 4.32 13.39
C MET A 73 0.07 3.20 14.05
N MET A 74 1.16 3.57 14.70
CA MET A 74 2.03 2.65 15.42
C MET A 74 2.24 3.14 16.85
N PHE A 75 2.09 2.23 17.81
CA PHE A 75 2.44 2.43 19.21
C PHE A 75 3.57 1.47 19.55
N ARG A 76 4.71 2.02 19.98
CA ARG A 76 5.87 1.24 20.41
C ARG A 76 5.79 1.03 21.90
N PHE A 77 5.94 -0.22 22.33
CA PHE A 77 5.93 -0.59 23.74
C PHE A 77 7.24 -1.29 24.11
N ARG A 78 7.75 -0.98 25.29
CA ARG A 78 8.82 -1.71 25.96
C ARG A 78 8.21 -2.89 26.71
N ALA A 79 8.52 -4.10 26.29
CA ALA A 79 8.14 -5.31 27.00
C ALA A 79 9.04 -5.53 28.23
N PHE A 80 8.56 -6.34 29.18
CA PHE A 80 9.28 -6.65 30.42
C PHE A 80 10.64 -7.31 30.19
N ASN A 81 10.77 -8.13 29.13
CA ASN A 81 12.02 -8.76 28.75
C ASN A 81 13.07 -7.78 28.17
N GLY A 82 12.72 -6.50 28.03
CA GLY A 82 13.58 -5.44 27.52
C GLY A 82 13.47 -5.18 26.01
N ASN A 83 12.80 -6.06 25.26
CA ASN A 83 12.57 -5.89 23.82
C ASN A 83 11.44 -4.89 23.56
N ASP A 84 11.51 -4.22 22.42
CA ASP A 84 10.43 -3.35 21.95
C ASP A 84 9.52 -4.06 20.95
N VAL A 85 8.22 -3.77 21.04
CA VAL A 85 7.20 -4.29 20.14
C VAL A 85 6.37 -3.14 19.57
N ALA A 86 5.87 -3.33 18.35
CA ALA A 86 5.06 -2.37 17.62
C ALA A 86 3.63 -2.89 17.49
N LEU A 87 2.68 -2.17 18.09
CA LEU A 87 1.26 -2.33 17.82
C LEU A 87 0.86 -1.40 16.67
N ARG A 88 0.50 -1.96 15.52
CA ARG A 88 -0.02 -1.20 14.37
C ARG A 88 -1.53 -1.36 14.24
N ILE A 89 -2.20 -0.25 13.96
CA ILE A 89 -3.63 -0.20 13.66
C ILE A 89 -3.88 0.65 12.40
N PRO A 90 -4.89 0.33 11.58
CA PRO A 90 -5.31 1.21 10.49
C PRO A 90 -5.70 2.59 11.03
N LYS A 91 -5.30 3.63 10.32
CA LYS A 91 -5.51 5.03 10.68
C LYS A 91 -6.92 5.45 10.26
N PRO A 92 -7.85 5.77 11.21
CA PRO A 92 -9.19 6.20 10.86
C PRO A 92 -9.18 7.42 9.93
N GLY A 93 -10.05 7.45 8.93
CA GLY A 93 -10.10 8.51 7.92
C GLY A 93 -8.97 8.45 6.86
N HIS A 94 -7.93 7.65 7.07
CA HIS A 94 -6.87 7.43 6.07
C HIS A 94 -6.80 5.97 5.62
N THR A 95 -7.66 5.11 6.17
CA THR A 95 -7.96 3.79 5.65
C THR A 95 -9.48 3.67 5.57
N PRO A 96 -10.05 3.37 4.40
CA PRO A 96 -11.48 3.07 4.29
C PRO A 96 -11.83 1.89 5.21
N LEU A 97 -12.77 2.09 6.15
CA LEU A 97 -13.13 1.06 7.13
C LEU A 97 -13.60 -0.25 6.48
N VAL A 98 -14.22 -0.15 5.30
CA VAL A 98 -14.66 -1.29 4.49
C VAL A 98 -13.50 -2.17 4.01
N LEU A 99 -12.29 -1.63 3.90
CA LEU A 99 -11.07 -2.36 3.50
C LEU A 99 -10.16 -2.71 4.68
N ALA A 100 -10.31 -2.06 5.83
CA ALA A 100 -9.37 -2.18 6.94
C ALA A 100 -9.15 -3.62 7.40
N SER A 101 -10.23 -4.41 7.52
CA SER A 101 -10.16 -5.83 7.90
C SER A 101 -9.41 -6.66 6.87
N GLU A 102 -9.76 -6.50 5.59
CA GLU A 102 -9.13 -7.22 4.48
C GLU A 102 -7.65 -6.88 4.35
N LYS A 103 -7.32 -5.59 4.44
CA LYS A 103 -5.95 -5.06 4.36
C LYS A 103 -5.05 -5.66 5.44
N VAL A 104 -5.48 -5.66 6.71
CA VAL A 104 -4.71 -6.26 7.80
C VAL A 104 -4.59 -7.79 7.64
N ALA A 105 -5.66 -8.46 7.22
CA ALA A 105 -5.62 -9.91 6.97
C ALA A 105 -4.61 -10.26 5.86
N ASN A 106 -4.62 -9.52 4.75
CA ASN A 106 -3.72 -9.71 3.62
C ASN A 106 -2.26 -9.44 4.01
N GLU A 107 -1.98 -8.34 4.72
CA GLU A 107 -0.62 -8.02 5.18
C GLU A 107 -0.06 -9.13 6.10
N VAL A 108 -0.85 -9.59 7.08
CA VAL A 108 -0.47 -10.70 7.97
C VAL A 108 -0.20 -11.99 7.19
N ALA A 109 -1.02 -12.31 6.20
CA ALA A 109 -0.84 -13.48 5.36
C ALA A 109 0.46 -13.40 4.55
N TRP A 110 0.76 -12.26 3.93
CA TRP A 110 2.01 -12.06 3.20
C TRP A 110 3.24 -12.04 4.09
N MET A 111 3.17 -11.44 5.28
CA MET A 111 4.26 -11.50 6.25
C MET A 111 4.63 -12.94 6.58
N ARG A 112 3.63 -13.79 6.91
CA ARG A 112 3.85 -15.20 7.22
C ARG A 112 4.38 -15.96 6.01
N TYR A 113 3.76 -15.79 4.84
CA TYR A 113 4.17 -16.45 3.61
C TYR A 113 5.63 -16.12 3.25
N LEU A 114 6.00 -14.84 3.23
CA LEU A 114 7.35 -14.42 2.87
C LEU A 114 8.37 -14.86 3.93
N LYS A 115 8.02 -14.83 5.22
CA LYS A 115 8.89 -15.31 6.30
C LYS A 115 9.17 -16.81 6.21
N GLU A 116 8.20 -17.60 5.76
CA GLU A 116 8.36 -19.05 5.58
C GLU A 116 9.13 -19.42 4.29
N ASN A 117 9.02 -18.60 3.24
CA ASN A 117 9.51 -18.96 1.89
C ASN A 117 10.73 -18.14 1.43
N THR A 118 11.21 -17.20 2.24
CA THR A 118 12.36 -16.34 1.91
C THR A 118 13.23 -16.08 3.13
N SER A 119 14.43 -15.55 2.90
CA SER A 119 15.32 -15.01 3.93
C SER A 119 15.12 -13.51 4.16
N ILE A 120 14.04 -12.90 3.63
CA ILE A 120 13.75 -11.48 3.84
C ILE A 120 13.46 -11.30 5.34
N PRO A 121 14.09 -10.32 6.02
CA PRO A 121 13.93 -10.15 7.46
C PRO A 121 12.57 -9.53 7.78
N ILE A 122 11.52 -10.35 7.80
CA ILE A 122 10.17 -9.94 8.20
C ILE A 122 10.04 -10.04 9.73
N PRO A 123 9.58 -8.97 10.41
CA PRO A 123 9.35 -8.97 11.87
C PRO A 123 8.54 -10.17 12.36
N HIS A 124 8.82 -10.66 13.56
CA HIS A 124 7.95 -11.65 14.19
C HIS A 124 6.60 -11.03 14.54
N LEU A 125 5.54 -11.78 14.27
CA LEU A 125 4.17 -11.39 14.59
C LEU A 125 3.74 -12.16 15.84
N TYR A 126 3.52 -11.44 16.94
CA TYR A 126 3.04 -12.01 18.21
C TYR A 126 1.55 -12.33 18.11
N SER A 127 0.78 -11.36 17.63
CA SER A 127 -0.66 -11.53 17.42
C SER A 127 -1.19 -10.55 16.38
N ALA A 128 -2.35 -10.87 15.81
CA ALA A 128 -3.08 -9.97 14.93
C ALA A 128 -4.56 -10.33 14.92
N SER A 129 -5.40 -9.33 14.64
CA SER A 129 -6.82 -9.52 14.37
C SER A 129 -7.25 -8.64 13.21
N SER A 130 -7.94 -9.22 12.26
CA SER A 130 -8.64 -8.49 11.20
C SER A 130 -10.07 -8.12 11.56
N GLN A 131 -10.56 -8.51 12.74
CA GLN A 131 -11.95 -8.27 13.15
C GLN A 131 -12.13 -6.88 13.77
N MET A 132 -13.20 -6.21 13.37
CA MET A 132 -13.66 -4.96 13.98
C MET A 132 -14.48 -5.28 15.24
N SER A 133 -13.85 -5.27 16.41
CA SER A 133 -14.53 -5.58 17.68
C SER A 133 -13.87 -4.88 18.86
N LYS A 134 -14.66 -4.13 19.64
CA LYS A 134 -14.19 -3.47 20.87
C LYS A 134 -13.67 -4.45 21.92
N ASN A 135 -14.06 -5.72 21.84
CA ASN A 135 -13.59 -6.75 22.77
C ASN A 135 -12.16 -7.24 22.43
N LEU A 136 -11.69 -6.97 21.21
CA LEU A 136 -10.39 -7.44 20.72
C LEU A 136 -9.33 -6.35 20.71
N SER A 137 -9.72 -5.08 20.66
CA SER A 137 -8.84 -3.93 20.82
C SER A 137 -9.63 -2.75 21.38
N GLN A 138 -8.97 -1.87 22.13
CA GLN A 138 -9.64 -0.72 22.75
C GLN A 138 -10.25 0.25 21.73
N PHE A 139 -9.69 0.28 20.52
CA PHE A 139 -10.21 1.08 19.42
C PHE A 139 -11.32 0.37 18.64
N GLY A 140 -11.52 -0.94 18.84
CA GLY A 140 -12.42 -1.76 18.04
C GLY A 140 -11.96 -1.94 16.59
N LEU A 141 -10.69 -1.69 16.31
CA LEU A 141 -10.07 -1.77 14.99
C LEU A 141 -9.21 -3.03 14.84
N PRO A 142 -9.03 -3.52 13.60
CA PRO A 142 -8.00 -4.47 13.25
C PRO A 142 -6.64 -4.01 13.76
N PHE A 143 -5.78 -4.96 14.10
CA PHE A 143 -4.44 -4.67 14.60
C PHE A 143 -3.46 -5.78 14.24
N MET A 144 -2.19 -5.44 14.35
CA MET A 144 -1.08 -6.39 14.36
C MET A 144 -0.07 -5.96 15.44
N LEU A 145 0.38 -6.93 16.23
CA LEU A 145 1.44 -6.76 17.22
C LEU A 145 2.66 -7.56 16.75
N MET A 146 3.76 -6.87 16.51
CA MET A 146 4.98 -7.45 15.94
C MET A 146 6.23 -6.89 16.60
N ASP A 147 7.40 -7.46 16.30
CA ASP A 147 8.68 -6.89 16.74
C ASP A 147 8.80 -5.43 16.30
N PHE A 148 9.32 -4.57 17.19
CA PHE A 148 9.90 -3.31 16.78
C PHE A 148 11.37 -3.55 16.42
N VAL A 149 11.74 -3.26 15.18
CA VAL A 149 13.10 -3.51 14.69
C VAL A 149 13.91 -2.22 14.73
N GLU A 150 14.96 -2.23 15.54
CA GLU A 150 15.90 -1.12 15.66
C GLU A 150 16.84 -1.01 14.45
N GLY A 151 17.16 0.23 14.08
CA GLY A 151 18.17 0.56 13.08
C GLY A 151 17.90 1.87 12.34
N HIS A 152 18.67 2.14 11.30
CA HIS A 152 18.50 3.31 10.46
C HIS A 152 17.57 3.02 9.28
N ASN A 153 16.85 4.04 8.80
CA ASN A 153 16.07 3.93 7.58
C ASN A 153 16.99 3.69 6.38
N LEU A 154 16.69 2.68 5.55
CA LEU A 154 17.54 2.32 4.42
C LEU A 154 17.61 3.46 3.38
N ARG A 155 16.52 4.20 3.13
CA ARG A 155 16.56 5.36 2.22
C ARG A 155 17.65 6.35 2.63
N ASP A 156 17.71 6.68 3.90
CA ASP A 156 18.65 7.68 4.41
C ASP A 156 20.09 7.14 4.38
N PHE A 157 20.28 5.84 4.62
CA PHE A 157 21.57 5.16 4.44
C PHE A 157 22.06 5.24 2.98
N LEU A 158 21.17 4.98 2.01
CA LEU A 158 21.48 5.01 0.57
C LEU A 158 21.88 6.40 0.06
N THR A 159 21.59 7.47 0.80
CA THR A 159 22.08 8.82 0.45
C THR A 159 23.58 8.99 0.66
N LYS A 160 24.20 8.13 1.49
CA LYS A 160 25.60 8.24 1.90
C LYS A 160 26.44 7.04 1.46
N LEU A 161 25.83 5.86 1.39
CA LEU A 161 26.50 4.59 1.17
C LEU A 161 25.79 3.79 0.06
N PRO A 162 26.51 2.88 -0.62
CA PRO A 162 25.92 2.09 -1.70
C PRO A 162 24.85 1.12 -1.17
N ALA A 163 24.00 0.66 -2.09
CA ALA A 163 22.98 -0.33 -1.81
C ALA A 163 23.60 -1.68 -1.38
N PRO A 164 23.12 -2.29 -0.28
CA PRO A 164 23.56 -3.62 0.11
C PRO A 164 23.15 -4.67 -0.95
N GLU A 165 24.00 -5.66 -1.18
CA GLU A 165 23.71 -6.79 -2.08
C GLU A 165 22.44 -7.57 -1.66
N GLN A 166 22.07 -7.49 -0.39
CA GLN A 166 20.83 -8.07 0.15
C GLN A 166 19.58 -7.62 -0.61
N LEU A 167 19.53 -6.38 -1.10
CA LEU A 167 18.37 -5.91 -1.89
C LEU A 167 18.17 -6.73 -3.15
N ALA A 168 19.24 -6.95 -3.92
CA ALA A 168 19.18 -7.78 -5.12
C ALA A 168 18.79 -9.22 -4.79
N SER A 169 19.30 -9.75 -3.66
CA SER A 169 18.90 -11.07 -3.15
C SER A 169 17.41 -11.14 -2.82
N PHE A 170 16.82 -10.11 -2.18
CA PHE A 170 15.40 -10.08 -1.87
C PHE A 170 14.53 -10.12 -3.13
N TYR A 171 14.83 -9.29 -4.14
CA TYR A 171 14.10 -9.32 -5.42
C TYR A 171 14.24 -10.66 -6.14
N LEU A 172 15.43 -11.27 -6.14
CA LEU A 172 15.63 -12.58 -6.72
C LEU A 172 14.82 -13.67 -6.01
N GLN A 173 14.71 -13.59 -4.68
CA GLN A 173 13.90 -14.53 -3.90
C GLN A 173 12.41 -14.36 -4.20
N LEU A 174 11.90 -13.13 -4.26
CA LEU A 174 10.52 -12.86 -4.65
C LEU A 174 10.22 -13.38 -6.06
N ASN A 175 11.14 -13.19 -7.01
CA ASN A 175 10.99 -13.68 -8.38
C ASN A 175 10.95 -15.21 -8.49
N ARG A 176 11.45 -15.95 -7.49
CA ARG A 176 11.36 -17.43 -7.47
C ARG A 176 10.01 -17.94 -6.96
N LEU A 177 9.18 -17.07 -6.38
CA LEU A 177 7.85 -17.43 -5.89
C LEU A 177 6.85 -17.28 -7.05
N HIS A 178 6.25 -18.40 -7.45
CA HIS A 178 5.33 -18.44 -8.59
C HIS A 178 3.90 -18.77 -8.15
N PHE A 179 2.95 -18.07 -8.73
CA PHE A 179 1.52 -18.29 -8.51
C PHE A 179 0.78 -18.51 -9.83
N LYS A 180 -0.38 -19.18 -9.72
CA LYS A 180 -1.27 -19.50 -10.84
C LYS A 180 -2.42 -18.51 -11.01
N GLU A 181 -2.65 -17.66 -10.01
CA GLU A 181 -3.72 -16.67 -9.98
C GLU A 181 -3.17 -15.34 -9.43
N ILE A 182 -3.81 -14.24 -9.78
CA ILE A 182 -3.53 -12.88 -9.34
C ILE A 182 -4.43 -12.58 -8.14
N GLY A 183 -3.84 -12.06 -7.07
CA GLY A 183 -4.55 -11.72 -5.84
C GLY A 183 -3.72 -11.92 -4.58
N SER A 184 -4.37 -11.88 -3.42
CA SER A 184 -3.69 -12.05 -2.13
C SER A 184 -3.71 -13.51 -1.66
N VAL A 185 -2.61 -13.91 -1.00
CA VAL A 185 -2.42 -15.26 -0.47
C VAL A 185 -3.18 -15.44 0.84
N ALA A 186 -3.59 -16.68 1.11
CA ALA A 186 -4.02 -17.14 2.41
C ALA A 186 -3.51 -18.56 2.64
N GLN A 187 -3.32 -18.90 3.92
CA GLN A 187 -3.00 -20.27 4.32
C GLN A 187 -4.31 -21.04 4.52
N ASP A 188 -4.42 -22.19 3.87
CA ASP A 188 -5.53 -23.09 4.13
C ASP A 188 -5.41 -23.66 5.56
N PRO A 189 -6.42 -23.47 6.42
CA PRO A 189 -6.30 -23.81 7.84
C PRO A 189 -6.24 -25.32 8.12
N VAL A 190 -6.61 -26.15 7.14
CA VAL A 190 -6.64 -27.62 7.29
C VAL A 190 -5.34 -28.26 6.77
N SER A 191 -4.91 -27.88 5.57
CA SER A 191 -3.73 -28.44 4.90
C SER A 191 -2.44 -27.66 5.17
N GLY A 192 -2.54 -26.44 5.71
CA GLY A 192 -1.40 -25.54 5.91
C GLY A 192 -0.81 -24.99 4.62
N GLN A 193 -1.39 -25.31 3.46
CA GLN A 193 -0.87 -24.93 2.15
C GLN A 193 -1.24 -23.49 1.81
N TRP A 194 -0.27 -22.77 1.24
CA TRP A 194 -0.47 -21.41 0.76
C TRP A 194 -1.06 -21.40 -0.65
N LYS A 195 -2.12 -20.61 -0.85
CA LYS A 195 -2.75 -20.40 -2.15
C LYS A 195 -3.20 -18.95 -2.28
N VAL A 196 -3.31 -18.47 -3.50
CA VAL A 196 -4.04 -17.22 -3.79
C VAL A 196 -5.52 -17.52 -3.68
N THR A 197 -6.21 -16.90 -2.72
CA THR A 197 -7.65 -17.16 -2.49
C THR A 197 -8.47 -15.88 -2.48
N GLN A 198 -7.83 -14.73 -2.28
CA GLN A 198 -8.48 -13.42 -2.25
C GLN A 198 -8.28 -12.70 -3.58
N HIS A 199 -9.21 -11.81 -3.93
CA HIS A 199 -9.03 -10.92 -5.06
C HIS A 199 -7.81 -10.00 -4.84
N PRO A 200 -7.28 -9.36 -5.91
CA PRO A 200 -6.27 -8.33 -5.73
C PRO A 200 -6.80 -7.17 -4.89
N LEU A 201 -6.05 -6.76 -3.88
CA LEU A 201 -6.28 -5.53 -3.12
C LEU A 201 -5.15 -4.55 -3.40
N THR A 202 -5.43 -3.49 -4.14
CA THR A 202 -4.41 -2.54 -4.61
C THR A 202 -4.44 -1.22 -3.86
N MET A 203 -3.30 -0.51 -3.85
CA MET A 203 -3.23 0.85 -3.35
C MET A 203 -4.19 1.79 -4.11
N ASP A 204 -4.39 1.58 -5.42
CA ASP A 204 -5.35 2.37 -6.21
C ASP A 204 -6.79 2.18 -5.71
N MET A 205 -7.22 0.95 -5.43
CA MET A 205 -8.54 0.69 -4.83
C MET A 205 -8.72 1.44 -3.50
N HIS A 206 -7.70 1.40 -2.65
CA HIS A 206 -7.68 2.12 -1.38
C HIS A 206 -7.77 3.63 -1.57
N GLN A 207 -6.94 4.19 -2.46
CA GLN A 207 -6.91 5.62 -2.73
C GLN A 207 -8.19 6.14 -3.39
N LEU A 208 -8.81 5.37 -4.28
CA LEU A 208 -10.06 5.74 -4.92
C LEU A 208 -11.20 5.85 -3.92
N LEU A 209 -11.28 4.95 -2.93
CA LEU A 209 -12.27 5.04 -1.85
C LEU A 209 -12.07 6.25 -0.92
N LEU A 210 -10.83 6.71 -0.73
CA LEU A 210 -10.55 7.91 0.07
C LEU A 210 -10.76 9.20 -0.72
N GLY A 211 -10.38 9.18 -1.99
CA GLY A 211 -10.22 10.39 -2.80
C GLY A 211 -11.38 10.68 -3.76
N VAL A 212 -12.31 9.73 -3.95
CA VAL A 212 -13.47 9.88 -4.83
C VAL A 212 -14.76 9.60 -4.05
N PRO A 213 -15.64 10.61 -3.89
CA PRO A 213 -16.89 10.45 -3.15
C PRO A 213 -17.81 9.42 -3.81
N ASP A 214 -18.43 8.56 -3.01
CA ASP A 214 -19.38 7.54 -3.46
C ASP A 214 -18.81 6.61 -4.56
N TYR A 215 -17.48 6.38 -4.56
CA TYR A 215 -16.81 5.55 -5.57
C TYR A 215 -17.43 4.14 -5.66
N LEU A 216 -17.81 3.74 -6.87
CA LEU A 216 -18.48 2.48 -7.12
C LEU A 216 -17.49 1.31 -7.08
N THR A 217 -17.69 0.39 -6.11
CA THR A 217 -16.87 -0.82 -5.96
C THR A 217 -17.47 -2.06 -6.62
N GLY A 218 -18.69 -1.97 -7.18
CA GLY A 218 -19.39 -3.12 -7.78
C GLY A 218 -18.68 -3.75 -8.99
N GLY A 219 -17.74 -3.03 -9.62
CA GLY A 219 -16.90 -3.53 -10.71
C GLY A 219 -15.60 -4.20 -10.23
N TRP A 220 -15.35 -4.28 -8.93
CA TRP A 220 -14.13 -4.90 -8.41
C TRP A 220 -14.18 -6.43 -8.50
N PRO A 221 -13.04 -7.10 -8.74
CA PRO A 221 -12.98 -8.55 -8.69
C PRO A 221 -13.40 -9.05 -7.31
N SER A 222 -14.28 -10.05 -7.27
CA SER A 222 -14.67 -10.73 -6.01
C SER A 222 -13.86 -12.00 -5.75
N LYS A 223 -12.98 -12.39 -6.68
CA LYS A 223 -12.18 -13.60 -6.66
C LYS A 223 -10.79 -13.32 -7.25
N PRO A 224 -9.80 -14.19 -7.01
CA PRO A 224 -8.54 -14.17 -7.76
C PRO A 224 -8.78 -14.13 -9.27
N LEU A 225 -7.91 -13.43 -9.99
CA LEU A 225 -7.95 -13.39 -11.45
C LEU A 225 -6.98 -14.41 -12.03
N ARG A 226 -7.28 -14.97 -13.21
CA ARG A 226 -6.45 -16.00 -13.86
C ARG A 226 -5.63 -15.48 -15.03
N ARG A 227 -5.94 -14.27 -15.49
CA ARG A 227 -5.37 -13.68 -16.69
C ARG A 227 -4.81 -12.30 -16.40
N ALA A 228 -3.63 -12.01 -16.90
CA ALA A 228 -3.04 -10.68 -16.84
C ALA A 228 -3.92 -9.67 -17.58
N GLY A 229 -4.51 -10.05 -18.72
CA GLY A 229 -5.46 -9.23 -19.47
C GLY A 229 -6.65 -8.78 -18.62
N ASP A 230 -7.25 -9.70 -17.86
CA ASP A 230 -8.39 -9.39 -16.97
C ASP A 230 -7.98 -8.38 -15.89
N TYR A 231 -6.75 -8.49 -15.36
CA TYR A 231 -6.22 -7.53 -14.40
C TYR A 231 -5.99 -6.14 -15.03
N PHE A 232 -5.40 -6.08 -16.22
CA PHE A 232 -5.19 -4.81 -16.92
C PHE A 232 -6.51 -4.14 -17.31
N ASP A 233 -7.51 -4.91 -17.76
CA ASP A 233 -8.85 -4.39 -18.03
C ASP A 233 -9.48 -3.83 -16.76
N PHE A 234 -9.30 -4.50 -15.61
CA PHE A 234 -9.72 -3.99 -14.31
C PHE A 234 -9.06 -2.64 -13.96
N ILE A 235 -7.73 -2.51 -14.10
CA ILE A 235 -7.03 -1.23 -13.86
C ILE A 235 -7.53 -0.13 -14.82
N ALA A 236 -7.69 -0.44 -16.10
CA ALA A 236 -8.19 0.51 -17.09
C ALA A 236 -9.62 0.98 -16.77
N ASP A 237 -10.46 0.07 -16.31
CA ASP A 237 -11.83 0.35 -15.89
C ASP A 237 -11.87 1.19 -14.61
N GLN A 238 -11.00 0.94 -13.62
CA GLN A 238 -10.89 1.79 -12.43
C GLN A 238 -10.54 3.24 -12.79
N GLN A 239 -9.57 3.45 -13.67
CA GLN A 239 -9.15 4.78 -14.15
C GLN A 239 -10.27 5.48 -14.94
N ARG A 240 -11.07 4.72 -15.70
CA ARG A 240 -12.26 5.24 -16.39
C ARG A 240 -13.33 5.67 -15.38
N ILE A 241 -13.64 4.82 -14.39
CA ILE A 241 -14.64 5.12 -13.35
C ILE A 241 -14.23 6.36 -12.56
N GLN A 242 -12.96 6.45 -12.15
CA GLN A 242 -12.43 7.64 -11.47
C GLN A 242 -12.73 8.92 -12.27
N LEU A 243 -12.46 8.91 -13.58
CA LEU A 243 -12.71 10.08 -14.43
C LEU A 243 -14.19 10.49 -14.47
N TRP A 244 -15.12 9.52 -14.48
CA TRP A 244 -16.55 9.79 -14.58
C TRP A 244 -17.20 10.18 -13.25
N GLU A 245 -16.76 9.59 -12.15
CA GLU A 245 -17.35 9.81 -10.82
C GLU A 245 -16.80 11.06 -10.13
N LEU A 246 -15.70 11.63 -10.62
CA LEU A 246 -15.21 12.90 -10.11
C LEU A 246 -16.16 14.04 -10.44
N ARG A 247 -16.61 14.72 -9.38
CA ARG A 247 -17.57 15.83 -9.46
C ARG A 247 -16.93 17.16 -9.87
N ASN A 248 -15.61 17.20 -9.99
CA ASN A 248 -14.83 18.38 -10.36
C ASN A 248 -13.78 18.03 -11.41
N LEU A 249 -13.40 19.04 -12.22
CA LEU A 249 -12.36 18.88 -13.24
C LEU A 249 -10.95 18.85 -12.64
N ASN A 250 -10.77 19.01 -11.32
CA ASN A 250 -9.48 19.01 -10.60
C ASN A 250 -8.34 19.67 -11.41
N VAL A 251 -8.57 20.92 -11.79
CA VAL A 251 -7.58 21.77 -12.46
C VAL A 251 -6.91 22.61 -11.39
N SER A 252 -5.58 22.63 -11.38
CA SER A 252 -4.83 23.49 -10.47
C SER A 252 -5.19 24.95 -10.76
N GLN A 253 -5.80 25.62 -9.80
CA GLN A 253 -5.98 27.07 -9.84
C GLN A 253 -4.87 27.68 -8.99
N ASP A 254 -3.99 28.46 -9.61
CA ASP A 254 -3.17 29.37 -8.83
C ASP A 254 -4.12 30.43 -8.25
N ARG A 255 -4.03 30.74 -6.95
CA ARG A 255 -4.98 31.63 -6.26
C ARG A 255 -5.05 33.04 -6.87
N ALA A 256 -4.05 33.40 -7.67
CA ALA A 256 -3.94 34.66 -8.40
C ALA A 256 -4.42 34.60 -9.86
N SER A 257 -4.76 33.42 -10.40
CA SER A 257 -5.11 33.23 -11.81
C SER A 257 -6.63 33.27 -12.04
N THR A 258 -7.04 33.99 -13.09
CA THR A 258 -8.40 33.96 -13.61
C THR A 258 -8.70 32.59 -14.24
N TYR A 259 -9.88 32.03 -13.98
CA TYR A 259 -10.33 30.77 -14.57
C TYR A 259 -10.28 30.81 -16.11
N ASP A 260 -9.42 29.98 -16.72
CA ASP A 260 -9.36 29.77 -18.17
C ASP A 260 -10.23 28.57 -18.56
N ALA A 261 -11.42 28.86 -19.09
CA ALA A 261 -12.40 27.86 -19.53
C ALA A 261 -11.87 27.03 -20.72
N GLU A 262 -11.10 27.63 -21.63
CA GLU A 262 -10.60 26.95 -22.82
C GLU A 262 -9.50 25.95 -22.45
N GLN A 263 -8.54 26.38 -21.62
CA GLN A 263 -7.49 25.50 -21.12
C GLN A 263 -8.08 24.35 -20.29
N THR A 264 -9.08 24.63 -19.45
CA THR A 264 -9.78 23.62 -18.64
C THR A 264 -10.49 22.60 -19.52
N ALA A 265 -11.23 23.04 -20.54
CA ALA A 265 -11.88 22.15 -21.50
C ALA A 265 -10.86 21.31 -22.30
N LYS A 266 -9.74 21.93 -22.71
CA LYS A 266 -8.64 21.23 -23.38
C LYS A 266 -8.07 20.14 -22.48
N LEU A 267 -7.83 20.43 -21.20
CA LEU A 267 -7.30 19.45 -20.25
C LEU A 267 -8.26 18.28 -20.02
N ALA A 268 -9.54 18.57 -19.80
CA ALA A 268 -10.58 17.57 -19.63
C ALA A 268 -10.63 16.60 -20.83
N ARG A 269 -10.59 17.15 -22.06
CA ARG A 269 -10.54 16.36 -23.30
C ARG A 269 -9.31 15.47 -23.38
N HIS A 270 -8.13 15.95 -22.97
CA HIS A 270 -6.91 15.13 -22.99
C HIS A 270 -6.93 14.03 -21.93
N ARG A 271 -7.45 14.32 -20.73
CA ARG A 271 -7.66 13.29 -19.70
C ARG A 271 -8.60 12.18 -20.19
N PHE A 272 -9.74 12.54 -20.78
CA PHE A 272 -10.64 11.57 -21.40
C PHE A 272 -9.94 10.72 -22.46
N LYS A 273 -9.26 11.36 -23.42
CA LYS A 273 -8.51 10.65 -24.46
C LYS A 273 -7.45 9.70 -23.88
N ALA A 274 -6.73 10.13 -22.84
CA ALA A 274 -5.71 9.31 -22.20
C ALA A 274 -6.30 8.04 -21.56
N ARG A 275 -7.46 8.13 -20.88
CA ARG A 275 -8.06 6.97 -20.17
C ARG A 275 -8.73 6.00 -21.14
N VAL A 276 -9.40 6.52 -22.16
CA VAL A 276 -9.97 5.69 -23.24
C VAL A 276 -8.86 5.05 -24.07
N GLY A 277 -7.80 5.81 -24.38
CA GLY A 277 -6.65 5.33 -25.11
C GLY A 277 -5.87 4.27 -24.33
N PHE A 278 -5.67 4.44 -23.02
CA PHE A 278 -4.98 3.47 -22.16
C PHE A 278 -5.58 2.07 -22.28
N LYS A 279 -6.92 1.95 -22.26
CA LYS A 279 -7.61 0.66 -22.45
C LYS A 279 -7.27 -0.01 -23.79
N GLN A 280 -7.12 0.78 -24.86
CA GLN A 280 -6.77 0.26 -26.19
C GLN A 280 -5.32 -0.24 -26.25
N LEU A 281 -4.45 0.24 -25.36
CA LEU A 281 -3.04 -0.15 -25.31
C LEU A 281 -2.78 -1.41 -24.48
N VAL A 282 -3.74 -1.88 -23.67
CA VAL A 282 -3.57 -3.06 -22.80
C VAL A 282 -3.03 -4.26 -23.56
N ALA A 283 -3.56 -4.54 -24.75
CA ALA A 283 -3.14 -5.67 -25.59
C ALA A 283 -1.69 -5.56 -26.09
N LEU A 284 -1.09 -4.35 -26.10
CA LEU A 284 0.32 -4.15 -26.47
C LEU A 284 1.28 -4.48 -25.32
N PHE A 285 0.82 -4.32 -24.08
CA PHE A 285 1.62 -4.57 -22.88
C PHE A 285 1.39 -5.97 -22.31
N CYS A 286 0.25 -6.60 -22.59
CA CYS A 286 0.01 -8.00 -22.24
C CYS A 286 0.55 -8.95 -23.32
N LYS A 287 1.74 -9.52 -23.09
CA LYS A 287 2.29 -10.57 -23.96
C LYS A 287 1.37 -11.80 -23.91
N PRO A 288 0.89 -12.33 -25.06
CA PRO A 288 -0.03 -13.47 -25.07
C PRO A 288 0.49 -14.72 -24.35
N GLY A 289 1.82 -14.94 -24.35
CA GLY A 289 2.46 -16.06 -23.67
C GLY A 289 2.45 -15.97 -22.14
N ASP A 290 2.29 -14.76 -21.60
CA ASP A 290 2.36 -14.49 -20.15
C ASP A 290 0.96 -14.27 -19.54
N ASP A 291 -0.10 -14.34 -20.36
CA ASP A 291 -1.46 -13.99 -19.92
C ASP A 291 -1.93 -14.91 -18.77
N PHE A 292 -1.58 -16.19 -18.80
CA PHE A 292 -1.92 -17.16 -17.74
C PHE A 292 -0.81 -17.34 -16.69
N GLY A 293 0.12 -16.39 -16.60
CA GLY A 293 1.23 -16.41 -15.66
C GLY A 293 2.52 -17.03 -16.22
N PRO A 294 3.51 -17.35 -15.36
CA PRO A 294 3.42 -17.30 -13.90
C PRO A 294 3.22 -15.86 -13.37
N PHE A 295 2.55 -15.77 -12.22
CA PHE A 295 2.40 -14.52 -11.47
C PHE A 295 3.39 -14.50 -10.30
N PHE A 296 3.78 -13.30 -9.88
CA PHE A 296 4.87 -13.11 -8.91
C PHE A 296 4.43 -12.18 -7.78
N PRO A 297 5.00 -12.30 -6.56
CA PRO A 297 4.79 -11.32 -5.51
C PRO A 297 5.18 -9.92 -5.99
N PHE A 298 4.28 -8.97 -5.78
CA PHE A 298 4.52 -7.56 -6.02
C PHE A 298 3.91 -6.77 -4.87
N ASN A 299 4.69 -5.81 -4.38
CA ASN A 299 4.24 -4.81 -3.43
C ASN A 299 4.70 -3.43 -3.96
N PRO A 300 3.78 -2.46 -4.14
CA PRO A 300 4.10 -1.15 -4.70
C PRO A 300 4.99 -0.29 -3.78
N ASP A 301 5.00 -0.57 -2.49
CA ASP A 301 5.75 0.11 -1.44
C ASP A 301 6.92 -0.74 -0.89
N LEU A 302 7.36 -1.76 -1.66
CA LEU A 302 8.63 -2.47 -1.38
C LEU A 302 9.81 -1.57 -1.76
N ASP A 303 10.03 -0.56 -0.93
CA ASP A 303 10.99 0.51 -1.15
C ASP A 303 11.86 0.77 0.10
N PRO A 304 13.02 1.44 -0.04
CA PRO A 304 13.95 1.68 1.06
C PRO A 304 13.39 2.46 2.27
N ARG A 305 12.26 3.17 2.13
CA ARG A 305 11.57 3.82 3.26
C ARG A 305 10.99 2.79 4.22
N ASN A 306 10.63 1.61 3.73
CA ASN A 306 10.00 0.52 4.46
C ASN A 306 11.01 -0.58 4.84
N MET A 307 12.30 -0.21 4.93
CA MET A 307 13.38 -1.12 5.33
C MET A 307 14.28 -0.46 6.36
N VAL A 308 14.74 -1.27 7.32
CA VAL A 308 15.68 -0.86 8.37
C VAL A 308 17.01 -1.57 8.19
N ILE A 309 18.11 -0.84 8.32
CA ILE A 309 19.48 -1.31 8.19
C ILE A 309 20.26 -1.10 9.50
N ASN A 310 21.03 -2.11 9.89
CA ASN A 310 22.00 -1.98 10.96
C ASN A 310 23.21 -1.17 10.44
N PRO A 311 23.49 0.02 11.01
CA PRO A 311 24.54 0.90 10.51
C PRO A 311 25.95 0.35 10.73
N ASP A 312 26.16 -0.55 11.69
CA ASP A 312 27.48 -1.05 12.06
C ASP A 312 27.99 -2.09 11.06
N ASN A 313 27.09 -2.90 10.50
CA ASN A 313 27.44 -4.00 9.60
C ASN A 313 26.78 -3.91 8.20
N GLY A 314 25.92 -2.90 7.97
CA GLY A 314 25.25 -2.68 6.69
C GLY A 314 24.21 -3.74 6.32
N GLN A 315 23.74 -4.55 7.27
CA GLN A 315 22.72 -5.56 7.02
C GLN A 315 21.32 -4.97 7.20
N ILE A 316 20.44 -5.22 6.23
CA ILE A 316 19.01 -4.98 6.35
C ILE A 316 18.47 -5.99 7.36
N THR A 317 17.85 -5.48 8.42
CA THR A 317 17.37 -6.26 9.58
C THR A 317 15.84 -6.25 9.69
N GLY A 318 15.15 -5.45 8.87
CA GLY A 318 13.70 -5.40 8.86
C GLY A 318 13.14 -4.90 7.53
N VAL A 319 12.09 -5.57 7.05
CA VAL A 319 11.25 -5.13 5.93
C VAL A 319 9.79 -5.12 6.42
N PHE A 320 9.12 -3.99 6.23
CA PHE A 320 7.78 -3.72 6.75
C PHE A 320 6.83 -3.32 5.62
N ASP A 321 5.61 -2.95 6.01
CA ASP A 321 4.61 -2.37 5.11
C ASP A 321 4.27 -3.28 3.93
N LEU A 322 3.94 -4.52 4.27
CA LEU A 322 3.55 -5.54 3.29
C LEU A 322 2.07 -5.46 2.90
N GLU A 323 1.40 -4.36 3.26
CA GLU A 323 0.09 -4.00 2.76
C GLU A 323 0.09 -3.89 1.22
N PHE A 324 -1.03 -4.25 0.60
CA PHE A 324 -1.19 -4.28 -0.87
C PHE A 324 -0.24 -5.24 -1.62
N THR A 325 0.47 -6.12 -0.92
CA THR A 325 1.19 -7.23 -1.57
C THR A 325 0.17 -8.15 -2.25
N ASN A 326 0.43 -8.55 -3.48
CA ASN A 326 -0.36 -9.53 -4.22
C ASN A 326 0.55 -10.35 -5.14
N ALA A 327 0.08 -11.52 -5.58
CA ALA A 327 0.55 -12.14 -6.80
C ALA A 327 0.03 -11.30 -7.98
N MET A 328 0.93 -10.84 -8.85
CA MET A 328 0.62 -9.92 -9.94
C MET A 328 1.22 -10.38 -11.28
N PRO A 329 0.72 -9.85 -12.42
CA PRO A 329 1.31 -10.06 -13.75
C PRO A 329 2.82 -9.79 -13.77
N ALA A 330 3.56 -10.60 -14.53
CA ALA A 330 5.01 -10.49 -14.70
C ALA A 330 5.42 -9.09 -15.20
N GLN A 331 4.58 -8.48 -16.04
CA GLN A 331 4.78 -7.16 -16.62
C GLN A 331 4.75 -6.02 -15.58
N PHE A 332 4.26 -6.27 -14.37
CA PHE A 332 4.40 -5.35 -13.23
C PHE A 332 5.47 -5.84 -12.27
N ALA A 333 5.41 -7.12 -11.91
CA ALA A 333 6.23 -7.66 -10.83
C ALA A 333 7.71 -7.80 -11.18
N CYS A 334 8.05 -7.91 -12.46
CA CYS A 334 9.43 -8.00 -12.94
C CYS A 334 10.00 -6.66 -13.44
N ASP A 335 9.22 -5.58 -13.36
CA ASP A 335 9.75 -4.25 -13.66
C ASP A 335 10.82 -3.88 -12.62
N PRO A 336 11.87 -3.13 -13.02
CA PRO A 336 12.84 -2.62 -12.08
C PRO A 336 12.15 -1.85 -10.94
N PRO A 337 12.63 -1.99 -9.70
CA PRO A 337 12.02 -1.29 -8.58
C PRO A 337 11.95 0.21 -8.83
N LEU A 338 10.75 0.79 -8.73
CA LEU A 338 10.50 2.18 -9.11
C LEU A 338 11.39 3.17 -8.35
N TRP A 339 11.78 2.86 -7.12
CA TRP A 339 12.67 3.69 -6.31
C TRP A 339 14.12 3.75 -6.82
N LEU A 340 14.55 2.86 -7.73
CA LEU A 340 15.83 2.98 -8.43
C LEU A 340 15.84 4.18 -9.38
N HIS A 341 14.67 4.53 -9.91
CA HIS A 341 14.52 5.76 -10.64
C HIS A 341 14.49 6.89 -9.61
N ARG A 342 15.48 7.79 -9.63
CA ARG A 342 15.59 9.00 -8.77
C ARG A 342 14.44 10.01 -8.94
N VAL A 343 13.37 9.58 -9.60
CA VAL A 343 12.26 10.38 -10.10
C VAL A 343 11.03 9.70 -9.48
N LEU A 344 10.44 10.35 -8.48
CA LEU A 344 9.18 9.89 -7.90
C LEU A 344 8.17 9.63 -9.03
N PRO A 345 7.22 8.68 -8.90
CA PRO A 345 6.22 8.39 -9.91
C PRO A 345 5.48 9.65 -10.44
N GLY A 346 5.32 10.68 -9.60
CA GLY A 346 4.72 11.97 -10.00
C GLY A 346 5.53 12.82 -11.00
N GLN A 347 6.77 12.44 -11.30
CA GLN A 347 7.63 13.06 -12.33
C GLN A 347 7.86 12.13 -13.54
N CYS A 348 7.51 10.84 -13.44
CA CYS A 348 7.65 9.84 -14.50
C CYS A 348 6.36 9.56 -15.27
N LEU A 349 5.21 10.02 -14.78
CA LEU A 349 3.98 10.08 -15.56
C LEU A 349 3.89 11.45 -16.22
#